data_AF-A0A8D2JK08-F1
#
_entry.id   AF-A0A8D2JK08-F1
#
_cell.length_a   1.000
_cell.length_b   1.000
_cell.length_c   1.000
_cell.angle_alpha   90.00
_cell.angle_beta   90.00
_cell.angle_gamma   90.00
#
_symmetry.space_group_name_H-M   'P 1'
#
loop_
_entity.id
_entity.type
_entity.pdbx_description
1 polymer ?
#
loop_
_entity_poly.entity_id
_entity_poly.type
_entity_poly.pdbx_seq_one_letter_code
_entity_poly.pdbx_strand_id
1 'polypeptide(L)'
;QFPRVTFSIQKKLRSRKQMKLQSCLEHGAKQTHATNTVSSRMVRICSPKLFASKMVRQVLKAYIEVKTKGLVKSLLTDVYNHVATDVESLSQKNQPSPISCSDVQTALKEAMAKELASHSAEPIRSECA
;
A
#
# COMPACT_ATOMS: atom_id res chain seq x y z
N GLN A 1 -48.51 -8.85 -12.28
CA GLN A 1 -48.25 -7.39 -12.31
C GLN A 1 -47.50 -7.06 -11.03
N PHE A 2 -46.21 -6.74 -11.14
CA PHE A 2 -45.33 -6.36 -10.01
C PHE A 2 -44.65 -5.04 -10.37
N PRO A 3 -44.52 -4.06 -9.46
CA PRO A 3 -43.86 -2.81 -9.78
C PRO A 3 -42.33 -2.99 -9.77
N ARG A 4 -41.68 -2.55 -10.86
CA ARG A 4 -40.24 -2.31 -10.90
C ARG A 4 -39.94 -1.04 -10.13
N VAL A 5 -39.20 -1.15 -9.04
CA VAL A 5 -38.62 -0.01 -8.34
C VAL A 5 -37.35 0.41 -9.08
N THR A 6 -37.36 1.61 -9.63
CA THR A 6 -36.20 2.27 -10.22
C THR A 6 -35.41 2.97 -9.11
N PHE A 7 -34.17 2.53 -8.85
CA PHE A 7 -33.21 3.28 -8.04
C PHE A 7 -32.17 3.91 -8.95
N SER A 8 -32.35 5.20 -9.24
CA SER A 8 -31.31 6.04 -9.84
C SER A 8 -30.47 6.65 -8.72
N ILE A 9 -29.31 6.08 -8.45
CA ILE A 9 -28.29 6.68 -7.57
C ILE A 9 -27.15 7.18 -8.45
N GLN A 10 -27.32 8.41 -8.96
CA GLN A 10 -26.24 9.18 -9.56
C GLN A 10 -25.25 9.59 -8.45
N LYS A 11 -24.05 9.03 -8.50
CA LYS A 11 -22.94 9.35 -7.60
C LYS A 11 -22.50 10.79 -7.80
N LYS A 12 -22.92 11.65 -6.88
CA LYS A 12 -22.36 12.96 -6.57
C LYS A 12 -20.99 12.77 -5.91
N LEU A 13 -19.89 12.85 -6.68
CA LEU A 13 -18.58 13.29 -6.17
C LEU A 13 -17.56 13.48 -7.30
N ARG A 14 -17.50 14.67 -7.92
CA ARG A 14 -16.33 15.08 -8.70
C ARG A 14 -16.26 16.60 -8.90
N SER A 15 -16.24 17.34 -7.79
CA SER A 15 -15.95 18.78 -7.79
C SER A 15 -15.16 19.18 -6.54
N ARG A 16 -13.98 18.59 -6.35
CA ARG A 16 -12.92 19.09 -5.44
C ARG A 16 -11.58 19.06 -6.17
N LYS A 17 -11.55 19.65 -7.36
CA LYS A 17 -10.35 20.29 -7.91
C LYS A 17 -10.70 21.77 -7.96
N GLN A 18 -9.84 22.62 -7.42
CA GLN A 18 -10.07 24.03 -7.10
C GLN A 18 -10.65 24.29 -5.70
N MET A 19 -9.82 24.10 -4.68
CA MET A 19 -9.76 25.11 -3.63
C MET A 19 -8.39 25.06 -2.94
N LYS A 20 -7.60 26.10 -3.20
CA LYS A 20 -6.78 26.82 -2.23
C LYS A 20 -5.64 26.05 -1.55
N LEU A 21 -4.52 25.96 -2.28
CA LEU A 21 -3.18 26.05 -1.71
C LEU A 21 -2.48 27.30 -2.30
N GLN A 22 -3.21 28.42 -2.28
CA GLN A 22 -2.66 29.77 -2.34
C GLN A 22 -2.36 30.17 -0.89
N SER A 23 -1.20 29.78 -0.38
CA SER A 23 -0.59 30.41 0.80
C SER A 23 0.85 29.94 0.92
N CYS A 24 1.72 30.46 0.06
CA CYS A 24 3.07 30.85 0.49
C CYS A 24 3.78 31.52 -0.67
N LEU A 25 4.40 32.65 -0.35
CA LEU A 25 5.37 33.42 -1.15
C LEU A 25 4.76 34.41 -2.14
N GLU A 26 4.04 35.39 -1.59
CA GLU A 26 4.12 36.76 -2.07
C GLU A 26 5.10 37.53 -1.16
N HIS A 27 5.73 38.59 -1.70
CA HIS A 27 6.94 39.33 -1.29
C HIS A 27 8.23 38.76 -1.93
N GLY A 28 8.88 39.38 -2.92
CA GLY A 28 8.67 40.61 -3.67
C GLY A 28 9.99 41.01 -4.36
N ALA A 29 9.95 41.44 -5.62
CA ALA A 29 10.85 42.42 -6.25
C ALA A 29 10.54 42.54 -7.76
N LYS A 30 10.62 43.78 -8.26
CA LYS A 30 10.09 44.27 -9.54
C LYS A 30 11.06 44.08 -10.72
N GLN A 31 10.52 44.29 -11.95
CA GLN A 31 11.19 44.57 -13.25
C GLN A 31 11.89 43.35 -13.93
N THR A 32 11.88 43.10 -15.24
CA THR A 32 11.51 43.86 -16.46
C THR A 32 11.44 42.88 -17.66
N HIS A 33 10.70 43.27 -18.71
CA HIS A 33 10.78 42.89 -20.14
C HIS A 33 10.96 41.42 -20.58
N ALA A 34 10.00 40.97 -21.40
CA ALA A 34 10.05 39.73 -22.17
C ALA A 34 10.90 39.88 -23.44
N THR A 35 11.91 39.04 -23.60
CA THR A 35 12.38 38.58 -24.91
C THR A 35 12.71 37.08 -24.86
N ASN A 36 12.41 36.43 -25.98
CA ASN A 36 12.24 34.99 -26.15
C ASN A 36 13.53 34.19 -25.96
N THR A 37 13.47 33.08 -25.21
CA THR A 37 14.37 31.93 -25.47
C THR A 37 13.63 30.60 -25.28
N VAL A 38 13.52 29.89 -26.40
CA VAL A 38 13.12 28.49 -26.50
C VAL A 38 14.21 27.64 -25.82
N SER A 39 14.16 27.49 -24.49
CA SER A 39 15.03 26.51 -23.77
C SER A 39 14.56 26.20 -22.33
N SER A 40 13.52 26.86 -21.82
CA SER A 40 13.04 26.64 -20.43
C SER A 40 12.54 25.21 -20.17
N ARG A 41 12.26 24.41 -21.21
CA ARG A 41 11.78 23.03 -21.05
C ARG A 41 12.89 22.03 -20.72
N MET A 42 14.13 22.26 -21.19
CA MET A 42 15.24 21.32 -21.08
C MET A 42 16.16 21.58 -19.87
N VAL A 43 16.23 22.83 -19.39
CA VAL A 43 16.98 23.20 -18.17
C VAL A 43 16.32 22.67 -16.88
N ARG A 44 15.09 22.15 -16.96
CA ARG A 44 14.35 21.58 -15.81
C ARG A 44 14.93 20.27 -15.26
N ILE A 45 15.96 19.70 -15.87
CA ILE A 45 16.63 18.48 -15.38
C ILE A 45 17.88 18.78 -14.54
N CYS A 46 18.41 20.02 -14.53
CA CYS A 46 19.73 20.31 -13.96
C CYS A 46 19.72 21.36 -12.83
N SER A 47 18.81 21.26 -11.87
CA SER A 47 19.05 21.92 -10.57
C SER A 47 19.47 20.87 -9.53
N PRO A 48 20.56 21.10 -8.77
CA PRO A 48 21.01 20.17 -7.74
C PRO A 48 19.91 19.80 -6.74
N LYS A 49 18.98 20.72 -6.47
CA LYS A 49 17.82 20.51 -5.59
C LYS A 49 16.85 19.45 -6.14
N LEU A 50 16.56 19.47 -7.45
CA LEU A 50 15.68 18.47 -8.07
C LEU A 50 16.34 17.09 -8.10
N PHE A 51 17.63 17.04 -8.38
CA PHE A 51 18.41 15.80 -8.33
C PHE A 51 18.41 15.22 -6.90
N ALA A 52 18.77 16.00 -5.89
CA ALA A 52 18.76 15.58 -4.49
C ALA A 52 17.37 15.09 -4.05
N SER A 53 16.30 15.80 -4.41
CA SER A 53 14.92 15.37 -4.09
C SER A 53 14.55 14.04 -4.77
N LYS A 54 14.99 13.81 -6.01
CA LYS A 54 14.78 12.51 -6.69
C LYS A 54 15.55 11.41 -5.98
N MET A 55 16.81 11.64 -5.63
CA MET A 55 17.63 10.65 -4.92
C MET A 55 17.01 10.25 -3.58
N VAL A 56 16.59 11.22 -2.76
CA VAL A 56 15.92 10.94 -1.47
C VAL A 56 14.65 10.10 -1.66
N ARG A 57 13.82 10.43 -2.67
CA ARG A 57 12.61 9.64 -2.96
C ARG A 57 12.93 8.21 -3.39
N GLN A 58 13.98 8.02 -4.20
CA GLN A 58 14.38 6.70 -4.66
C GLN A 58 14.92 5.84 -3.51
N VAL A 59 15.73 6.42 -2.63
CA VAL A 59 16.22 5.73 -1.42
C VAL A 59 15.06 5.37 -0.50
N LEU A 60 14.14 6.31 -0.23
CA LEU A 60 12.95 6.02 0.60
C LEU A 60 12.07 4.93 -0.02
N LYS A 61 11.87 4.96 -1.34
CA LYS A 61 11.11 3.93 -2.07
C LYS A 61 11.78 2.56 -1.92
N ALA A 62 13.08 2.46 -2.16
CA ALA A 62 13.82 1.22 -2.01
C ALA A 62 13.77 0.70 -0.56
N TYR A 63 13.91 1.60 0.42
CA TYR A 63 13.80 1.25 1.83
C TYR A 63 12.42 0.68 2.20
N ILE A 64 11.34 1.35 1.78
CA ILE A 64 9.98 0.84 2.00
C ILE A 64 9.80 -0.50 1.28
N GLU A 65 10.29 -0.65 0.06
CA GLU A 65 10.18 -1.89 -0.70
C GLU A 65 10.89 -3.06 0.00
N VAL A 66 12.11 -2.86 0.50
CA VAL A 66 12.86 -3.88 1.26
C VAL A 66 12.09 -4.27 2.53
N LYS A 67 11.58 -3.30 3.28
CA LYS A 67 10.77 -3.58 4.47
C LYS A 67 9.50 -4.33 4.15
N THR A 68 8.78 -3.93 3.11
CA THR A 68 7.57 -4.62 2.64
C THR A 68 7.88 -6.06 2.21
N LYS A 69 8.99 -6.30 1.51
CA LYS A 69 9.43 -7.66 1.14
C LYS A 69 9.67 -8.52 2.37
N GLY A 70 10.33 -7.98 3.40
CA GLY A 70 10.55 -8.67 4.68
C GLY A 70 9.23 -9.04 5.36
N LEU A 71 8.29 -8.10 5.45
CA LEU A 71 6.97 -8.32 6.04
C LEU A 71 6.19 -9.42 5.31
N VAL A 72 6.12 -9.36 3.98
CA VAL A 72 5.39 -10.37 3.18
C VAL A 72 6.03 -11.75 3.35
N LYS A 73 7.36 -11.84 3.47
CA LYS A 73 8.06 -13.10 3.71
C LYS A 73 7.69 -13.68 5.08
N SER A 74 7.68 -12.87 6.14
CA SER A 74 7.27 -13.33 7.47
C SER A 74 5.82 -13.77 7.46
N LEU A 75 4.91 -12.94 6.94
CA LEU A 75 3.49 -13.26 6.85
C LEU A 75 3.23 -14.61 6.16
N LEU A 76 3.89 -14.86 5.03
CA LEU A 76 3.74 -16.14 4.32
C LEU A 76 4.23 -17.32 5.16
N THR A 77 5.33 -17.13 5.88
CA THR A 77 5.92 -18.16 6.74
C THR A 77 4.99 -18.47 7.92
N ASP A 78 4.44 -17.43 8.57
CA ASP A 78 3.58 -17.57 9.74
C ASP A 78 2.25 -18.24 9.37
N VAL A 79 1.65 -17.85 8.22
CA VAL A 79 0.45 -18.50 7.70
C VAL A 79 0.71 -19.98 7.40
N TYR A 80 1.85 -20.30 6.76
CA TYR A 80 2.21 -21.69 6.47
C TYR A 80 2.34 -22.53 7.76
N ASN A 81 3.08 -22.03 8.74
CA ASN A 81 3.31 -22.73 10.00
C ASN A 81 2.01 -22.97 10.77
N HIS A 82 1.13 -21.96 10.80
CA HIS A 82 -0.15 -22.07 11.48
C HIS A 82 -1.06 -23.11 10.78
N VAL A 83 -1.17 -23.07 9.45
CA VAL A 83 -1.94 -24.09 8.71
C VAL A 83 -1.39 -25.48 8.92
N ALA A 84 -0.06 -25.66 8.88
CA ALA A 84 0.57 -26.96 9.11
C ALA A 84 0.22 -27.51 10.50
N THR A 85 0.29 -26.65 11.52
CA THR A 85 -0.04 -27.00 12.91
C THR A 85 -1.52 -27.37 13.06
N ASP A 86 -2.42 -26.58 12.48
CA ASP A 86 -3.86 -26.81 12.58
C ASP A 86 -4.27 -28.10 11.89
N VAL A 87 -3.74 -28.34 10.68
CA VAL A 87 -3.98 -29.55 9.90
C VAL A 87 -3.43 -30.79 10.60
N GLU A 88 -2.24 -30.72 11.20
CA GLU A 88 -1.70 -31.80 12.03
C GLU A 88 -2.60 -32.09 13.24
N SER A 89 -3.07 -31.04 13.93
CA SER A 89 -3.97 -31.19 15.07
C SER A 89 -5.32 -31.82 14.66
N LEU A 90 -5.83 -31.49 13.48
CA LEU A 90 -7.03 -32.09 12.88
C LEU A 90 -6.80 -33.56 12.56
N SER A 91 -5.65 -33.91 11.99
CA SER A 91 -5.28 -35.30 11.72
C SER A 91 -5.24 -36.15 12.99
N GLN A 92 -4.74 -35.59 14.09
CA GLN A 92 -4.67 -36.31 15.37
C GLN A 92 -6.05 -36.51 16.00
N LYS A 93 -6.97 -35.55 15.85
CA LYS A 93 -8.35 -35.63 16.37
C LYS A 93 -9.26 -36.53 15.56
N ASN A 94 -9.05 -36.61 14.24
CA ASN A 94 -9.96 -37.26 13.30
C ASN A 94 -9.57 -38.72 12.96
N GLN A 95 -9.00 -39.50 13.89
CA GLN A 95 -8.73 -40.93 13.65
C GLN A 95 -10.06 -41.66 13.39
N PRO A 96 -10.41 -42.10 12.15
CA PRO A 96 -9.54 -42.55 11.04
C PRO A 96 -9.78 -41.84 9.67
N SER A 97 -10.44 -40.68 9.66
CA SER A 97 -10.79 -39.96 8.42
C SER A 97 -9.61 -39.15 7.85
N PRO A 98 -9.32 -39.28 6.55
CA PRO A 98 -8.30 -38.47 5.89
C PRO A 98 -8.68 -36.99 5.89
N ILE A 99 -7.67 -36.13 6.05
CA ILE A 99 -7.84 -34.67 6.01
C ILE A 99 -8.42 -34.28 4.65
N SER A 100 -9.56 -33.59 4.67
CA SER A 100 -10.21 -33.14 3.44
C SER A 100 -9.68 -31.79 2.99
N CYS A 101 -9.84 -31.47 1.70
CA CYS A 101 -9.50 -30.15 1.16
C CYS A 101 -10.29 -29.03 1.87
N SER A 102 -11.52 -29.29 2.32
CA SER A 102 -12.31 -28.35 3.10
C SER A 102 -11.70 -28.04 4.47
N ASP A 103 -11.06 -29.01 5.11
CA ASP A 103 -10.40 -28.81 6.40
C ASP A 103 -9.19 -27.89 6.24
N VAL A 104 -8.35 -28.17 5.22
CA VAL A 104 -7.20 -27.33 4.88
C VAL A 104 -7.64 -25.92 4.49
N GLN A 105 -8.73 -25.79 3.73
CA GLN A 105 -9.28 -24.49 3.33
C GLN A 105 -9.79 -23.70 4.54
N THR A 106 -10.38 -24.38 5.52
CA THR A 106 -10.87 -23.75 6.75
C THR A 106 -9.70 -23.27 7.62
N ALA A 107 -8.71 -24.14 7.84
CA ALA A 107 -7.47 -23.78 8.53
C ALA A 107 -6.74 -22.60 7.86
N LEU A 108 -6.66 -22.59 6.52
CA LEU A 108 -6.06 -21.48 5.79
C LEU A 108 -6.81 -20.16 6.01
N LYS A 109 -8.14 -20.16 5.98
CA LYS A 109 -8.94 -18.94 6.23
C LYS A 109 -8.71 -18.41 7.64
N GLU A 110 -8.68 -19.30 8.62
CA GLU A 110 -8.42 -18.94 10.01
C GLU A 110 -7.00 -18.38 10.20
N ALA A 111 -6.00 -19.09 9.66
CA ALA A 111 -4.61 -18.65 9.68
C ALA A 111 -4.42 -17.29 9.03
N MET A 112 -5.00 -17.07 7.85
CA MET A 112 -4.95 -15.76 7.19
C MET A 112 -5.55 -14.65 8.05
N ALA A 113 -6.72 -14.88 8.66
CA ALA A 113 -7.37 -13.87 9.49
C ALA A 113 -6.52 -13.51 10.73
N LYS A 114 -5.95 -14.53 11.39
CA LYS A 114 -5.12 -14.35 12.59
C LYS A 114 -3.81 -13.66 12.27
N GLU A 115 -3.06 -14.16 11.29
CA GLU A 115 -1.74 -13.60 10.97
C GLU A 115 -1.85 -12.18 10.40
N LEU A 116 -2.87 -11.89 9.58
CA LEU A 116 -3.10 -10.51 9.12
C LEU A 116 -3.40 -9.55 10.28
N ALA A 117 -4.13 -9.98 11.30
CA ALA A 117 -4.40 -9.17 12.49
C ALA A 117 -3.11 -8.91 13.28
N SER A 118 -2.28 -9.93 13.50
CA SER A 118 -0.98 -9.81 14.19
C SER A 118 -0.02 -8.89 13.44
N HIS A 119 0.19 -9.11 12.14
CA HIS A 119 1.09 -8.33 11.29
C HIS A 119 0.61 -6.88 11.05
N SER A 120 -0.68 -6.60 11.24
CA SER A 120 -1.25 -5.25 11.16
C SER A 120 -1.12 -4.47 12.47
N ALA A 121 -1.16 -5.15 13.62
CA ALA A 121 -1.08 -4.51 14.93
C ALA A 121 0.37 -4.23 15.35
N GLU A 122 1.32 -5.02 14.86
CA GLU A 122 2.72 -4.91 15.27
C GLU A 122 3.46 -3.84 14.46
N PRO A 123 3.98 -2.78 15.10
CA PRO A 123 4.83 -1.82 14.41
C PRO A 123 6.09 -2.56 13.92
N ILE A 124 6.45 -2.33 12.66
CA ILE A 124 7.54 -3.00 11.95
C ILE A 124 8.79 -3.08 12.83
N ARG A 125 9.03 -4.22 13.49
CA ARG A 125 10.25 -4.47 14.26
C ARG A 125 11.41 -4.44 13.27
N SER A 126 12.15 -3.34 13.29
CA SER A 126 13.42 -3.26 12.59
C SER A 126 14.45 -3.99 13.43
N GLU A 127 14.80 -5.20 13.02
CA GLU A 127 16.09 -5.76 13.38
C GLU A 127 17.13 -4.94 12.60
N CYS A 128 17.62 -3.87 13.24
CA CYS A 128 18.79 -3.15 12.76
C CYS A 128 20.01 -3.98 13.17
N ALA A 129 20.59 -4.70 12.21
CA ALA A 129 21.94 -5.24 12.31
C ALA A 129 22.94 -4.24 11.72
#